data_AF-A0A1V5HRK3-F1
#
_entry.id   AF-A0A1V5HRK3-F1
#
_cell.length_a   1.000
_cell.length_b   1.000
_cell.length_c   1.000
_cell.angle_alpha   90.00
_cell.angle_beta   90.00
_cell.angle_gamma   90.00
#
_symmetry.space_group_name_H-M   'P 1'
#
loop_
_entity.id
_entity.type
_entity.pdbx_description
1 polymer ?
#
loop_
_entity_poly.entity_id
_entity_poly.type
_entity_poly.pdbx_seq_one_letter_code
_entity_poly.pdbx_strand_id
1 'polypeptide(L)'
;MEIDGPGSVPAISPVRTGGVSWVSMDERVDSREEIDSVRARIAGLPSPETTLLRVRLSGLMRPDDREALEEMERAAERFLWGEVDGSGLLPEPEDESWVDGLPDGLIRVVGERLRESVGAPETRARALMDLYSLLLEVGS
;
A
#
# COMPACT_ATOMS: atom_id res chain seq x y z
N MET A 1 38.36 23.15 -4.67
CA MET A 1 39.17 23.18 -3.43
C MET A 1 40.34 24.10 -3.73
N GLU A 2 40.35 25.27 -3.11
CA GLU A 2 41.44 26.23 -3.23
C GLU A 2 42.23 26.16 -1.92
N ILE A 3 43.55 26.02 -2.02
CA ILE A 3 44.43 25.87 -0.87
C ILE A 3 45.45 27.00 -0.98
N ASP A 4 45.29 28.06 -0.18
CA ASP A 4 46.13 29.28 -0.17
C ASP A 4 47.53 29.07 0.47
N GLY A 5 48.06 27.84 0.43
CA GLY A 5 49.41 27.52 0.86
C GLY A 5 49.54 26.64 2.11
N PRO A 6 50.78 26.28 2.50
CA PRO A 6 51.06 25.30 3.54
C PRO A 6 50.72 25.84 4.94
N GLY A 7 49.82 25.17 5.66
CA GLY A 7 49.42 25.53 7.03
C GLY A 7 48.08 26.25 7.15
N SER A 8 47.43 26.59 6.04
CA SER A 8 46.09 27.18 6.04
C SER A 8 45.03 26.11 6.32
N VAL A 9 44.15 26.37 7.30
CA VAL A 9 43.01 25.49 7.61
C VAL A 9 42.10 25.48 6.37
N PRO A 10 41.75 24.31 5.80
CA PRO A 10 40.95 24.24 4.59
C PRO A 10 39.63 25.01 4.77
N ALA A 11 39.34 25.93 3.85
CA ALA A 11 38.02 26.57 3.79
C ALA A 11 37.01 25.54 3.25
N ILE A 12 36.37 24.83 4.18
CA ILE A 12 35.30 23.87 3.86
C ILE A 12 34.02 24.68 3.63
N SER A 13 33.68 24.89 2.36
CA SER A 13 32.37 25.42 1.95
C SER A 13 31.39 24.26 1.78
N PRO A 14 30.38 24.12 2.64
CA PRO A 14 29.37 23.07 2.49
C PRO A 14 28.53 23.34 1.22
N VAL A 15 28.48 22.35 0.33
CA VAL A 15 27.60 22.37 -0.85
C VAL A 15 26.34 21.58 -0.50
N ARG A 16 25.16 22.16 -0.72
CA ARG A 16 23.87 21.48 -0.48
C ARG A 16 23.67 20.40 -1.53
N THR A 17 24.09 19.17 -1.22
CA THR A 17 23.73 17.99 -2.02
C THR A 17 22.24 17.73 -1.81
N GLY A 18 21.45 17.61 -2.88
CA GLY A 18 20.04 17.24 -2.79
C GLY A 18 19.91 15.94 -2.00
N GLY A 19 19.38 16.03 -0.79
CA GLY A 19 19.24 14.89 0.10
C GLY A 19 17.94 14.16 -0.22
N VAL A 20 18.02 12.87 -0.48
CA VAL A 20 16.85 12.02 -0.59
C VAL A 20 16.48 11.55 0.82
N SER A 21 15.22 11.75 1.21
CA SER A 21 14.65 11.23 2.47
C SER A 21 13.99 9.88 2.25
N TRP A 22 14.17 8.95 3.18
CA TRP A 22 13.49 7.66 3.19
C TRP A 22 12.45 7.63 4.31
N VAL A 23 11.22 7.27 3.99
CA VAL A 23 10.11 7.12 4.95
C VAL A 23 9.53 5.71 4.82
N SER A 24 9.36 5.03 5.96
CA SER A 24 8.69 3.73 6.03
C SER A 24 7.55 3.76 7.04
N MET A 25 6.43 3.16 6.67
CA MET A 25 5.25 3.01 7.51
C MET A 25 4.85 1.54 7.47
N ASP A 26 4.81 0.88 8.63
CA ASP A 26 4.35 -0.49 8.76
C ASP A 26 3.10 -0.44 9.64
N GLU A 27 1.92 -0.52 9.02
CA GLU A 27 0.64 -0.19 9.64
C GLU A 27 -0.26 -1.44 9.65
N ARG A 28 -0.93 -1.63 10.79
CA ARG A 28 -2.04 -2.58 10.89
C ARG A 28 -3.33 -1.80 10.73
N VAL A 29 -4.19 -2.23 9.81
CA VAL A 29 -5.50 -1.65 9.52
C VAL A 29 -6.54 -2.78 9.53
N ASP A 30 -7.55 -2.61 10.36
CA ASP A 30 -8.70 -3.50 10.51
C ASP A 30 -10.03 -2.74 10.28
N SER A 31 -9.96 -1.44 9.93
CA SER A 31 -11.12 -0.62 9.58
C SER A 31 -10.83 0.43 8.51
N ARG A 32 -11.91 0.93 7.89
CA ARG A 32 -11.87 2.02 6.90
C ARG A 32 -11.23 3.30 7.46
N GLU A 33 -11.54 3.66 8.70
CA GLU A 33 -10.99 4.84 9.37
C GLU A 33 -9.47 4.75 9.54
N GLU A 34 -8.94 3.55 9.75
CA GLU A 34 -7.51 3.33 9.88
C GLU A 34 -6.80 3.46 8.52
N ILE A 35 -7.39 2.94 7.45
CA ILE A 35 -6.92 3.15 6.07
C ILE A 35 -6.89 4.66 5.74
N ASP A 36 -7.96 5.37 6.07
CA ASP A 36 -8.05 6.82 5.87
C ASP A 36 -7.01 7.60 6.68
N SER A 37 -6.72 7.17 7.91
CA SER A 37 -5.68 7.74 8.76
C SER A 37 -4.29 7.59 8.14
N VAL A 38 -3.97 6.40 7.61
CA VAL A 38 -2.69 6.16 6.91
C VAL A 38 -2.59 7.03 5.66
N ARG A 39 -3.65 7.11 4.85
CA ARG A 39 -3.71 7.98 3.67
C ARG A 39 -3.48 9.45 4.03
N ALA A 40 -4.11 9.94 5.09
CA ALA A 40 -3.94 11.32 5.56
C ALA A 40 -2.49 11.59 6.01
N ARG A 41 -1.85 10.63 6.69
CA ARG A 41 -0.43 10.71 7.06
C ARG A 41 0.48 10.77 5.82
N ILE A 42 0.22 9.93 4.82
CA ILE A 42 0.94 9.95 3.54
C ILE A 42 0.78 11.32 2.87
N ALA A 43 -0.43 11.86 2.78
CA ALA A 43 -0.69 13.17 2.20
C ALA A 43 0.01 14.32 2.95
N GLY A 44 0.19 14.18 4.27
CA GLY A 44 0.87 15.16 5.12
C GLY A 44 2.41 15.15 5.04
N LEU A 45 3.03 14.17 4.39
CA LEU A 45 4.49 14.12 4.30
C LEU A 45 5.05 15.26 3.43
N PRO A 46 6.10 15.97 3.89
CA PRO A 46 6.72 17.06 3.16
C PRO A 46 7.64 16.56 2.04
N SER A 47 7.95 17.44 1.10
CA SER A 47 8.96 17.23 0.04
C SER A 47 8.83 15.88 -0.68
N PRO A 48 7.67 15.59 -1.30
CA PRO A 48 7.48 14.34 -2.03
C PRO A 48 8.52 14.14 -3.14
N GLU A 49 8.95 15.20 -3.81
CA GLU A 49 9.92 15.20 -4.90
C GLU A 49 11.34 14.74 -4.50
N THR A 50 11.65 14.72 -3.20
CA THR A 50 12.92 14.19 -2.67
C THR A 50 12.71 13.05 -1.68
N THR A 51 11.50 12.50 -1.57
CA THR A 51 11.18 11.47 -0.58
C THR A 51 10.87 10.14 -1.26
N LEU A 52 11.47 9.07 -0.74
CA LEU A 52 11.16 7.68 -1.05
C LEU A 52 10.24 7.13 0.04
N LEU A 53 9.04 6.70 -0.33
CA LEU A 53 8.02 6.21 0.59
C LEU A 53 7.76 4.72 0.40
N ARG A 54 7.83 3.95 1.48
CA ARG A 54 7.31 2.57 1.54
C ARG A 54 6.24 2.46 2.63
N VAL A 55 5.09 1.93 2.27
CA VAL A 55 3.99 1.63 3.19
C VAL A 55 3.73 0.13 3.13
N ARG A 56 3.70 -0.55 4.27
CA ARG A 56 3.25 -1.93 4.38
C ARG A 56 2.00 -1.98 5.22
N LEU A 57 0.97 -2.64 4.68
CA LEU A 57 -0.32 -2.79 5.33
C LEU A 57 -0.53 -4.25 5.72
N SER A 58 -1.10 -4.43 6.91
CA SER A 58 -1.52 -5.72 7.43
C SER A 58 -2.85 -5.62 8.14
N GLY A 59 -3.57 -6.72 8.34
CA GLY A 59 -4.84 -6.72 9.08
C GLY A 59 -5.99 -7.23 8.24
N LEU A 60 -7.18 -6.69 8.45
CA LEU A 60 -8.42 -7.12 7.81
C LEU A 60 -8.88 -6.10 6.76
N MET A 61 -9.37 -6.60 5.63
CA MET A 61 -9.85 -5.79 4.51
C MET A 61 -11.26 -6.20 4.12
N ARG A 62 -12.15 -5.22 4.04
CA ARG A 62 -13.51 -5.40 3.49
C ARG A 62 -13.49 -5.11 2.00
N PRO A 63 -14.43 -5.68 1.21
CA PRO A 63 -14.57 -5.35 -0.21
C PRO A 63 -14.70 -3.83 -0.45
N ASP A 64 -15.43 -3.13 0.41
CA ASP A 64 -15.70 -1.70 0.31
C ASP A 64 -14.47 -0.80 0.59
N ASP A 65 -13.40 -1.37 1.16
CA ASP A 65 -12.15 -0.65 1.46
C ASP A 65 -11.23 -0.53 0.24
N ARG A 66 -11.54 -1.23 -0.86
CA ARG A 66 -10.70 -1.29 -2.06
C ARG A 66 -10.43 0.09 -2.66
N GLU A 67 -11.47 0.92 -2.78
CA GLU A 67 -11.34 2.28 -3.33
C GLU A 67 -10.39 3.14 -2.49
N ALA A 68 -10.42 2.99 -1.16
CA ALA A 68 -9.53 3.74 -0.26
C ALA A 68 -8.05 3.32 -0.39
N LEU A 69 -7.80 2.03 -0.66
CA LEU A 69 -6.45 1.54 -0.95
C LEU A 69 -5.91 2.10 -2.27
N GLU A 70 -6.72 2.12 -3.32
CA GLU A 70 -6.32 2.73 -4.59
C GLU A 70 -6.06 4.24 -4.45
N GLU A 71 -6.86 4.94 -3.66
CA GLU A 71 -6.62 6.35 -3.35
C GLU A 71 -5.31 6.56 -2.56
N MET A 72 -4.97 5.62 -1.67
CA MET A 72 -3.69 5.63 -0.96
C MET A 72 -2.51 5.40 -1.90
N GLU A 73 -2.63 4.46 -2.83
CA GLU A 73 -1.65 4.21 -3.89
C GLU A 73 -1.44 5.47 -4.75
N ARG A 74 -2.53 6.08 -5.23
CA ARG A 74 -2.49 7.37 -5.95
C ARG A 74 -1.83 8.47 -5.12
N ALA A 75 -2.07 8.52 -3.81
CA ALA A 75 -1.40 9.49 -2.93
C ALA A 75 0.11 9.24 -2.77
N ALA A 76 0.56 7.99 -2.94
CA ALA A 76 1.97 7.60 -2.91
C ALA A 76 2.70 7.86 -4.25
N GLU A 77 1.99 7.96 -5.38
CA GLU A 77 2.59 8.23 -6.70
C GLU A 77 3.27 9.61 -6.79
N ARG A 78 2.89 10.57 -5.94
CA ARG A 78 3.49 11.92 -5.94
C ARG A 78 4.95 11.95 -5.48
N PHE A 79 5.41 10.90 -4.78
CA PHE A 79 6.74 10.81 -4.21
C PHE A 79 7.78 10.48 -5.29
N LEU A 80 9.06 10.79 -5.03
CA LEU A 80 10.17 10.42 -5.91
C LEU A 80 10.17 8.91 -6.21
N TRP A 81 9.75 8.13 -5.22
CA TRP A 81 9.35 6.73 -5.36
C TRP A 81 8.35 6.42 -4.25
N GLY A 82 7.27 5.73 -4.59
CA GLY A 82 6.22 5.32 -3.66
C GLY A 82 5.84 3.86 -3.87
N GLU A 83 5.71 3.11 -2.79
CA GLU A 83 5.23 1.73 -2.77
C GLU A 83 4.22 1.57 -1.64
N VAL A 84 3.05 1.01 -1.95
CA VAL A 84 2.06 0.53 -0.97
C VAL A 84 1.97 -0.98 -1.13
N ASP A 85 2.43 -1.71 -0.12
CA ASP A 85 2.41 -3.16 -0.06
C ASP A 85 1.23 -3.61 0.81
N GLY A 86 0.14 -3.98 0.15
CA GLY A 86 -1.07 -4.53 0.77
C GLY A 86 -1.04 -6.05 0.97
N SER A 87 0.08 -6.74 0.72
CA SER A 87 0.13 -8.21 0.74
C SER A 87 -0.14 -8.83 2.12
N GLY A 88 -0.04 -8.05 3.20
CA GLY A 88 -0.38 -8.45 4.56
C GLY A 88 -1.85 -8.30 4.92
N LEU A 89 -2.68 -7.73 4.04
CA LEU A 89 -4.12 -7.60 4.24
C LEU A 89 -4.82 -8.92 3.97
N LEU A 90 -5.65 -9.33 4.91
CA LEU A 90 -6.47 -10.52 4.84
C LEU A 90 -7.93 -10.10 4.68
N PRO A 91 -8.72 -10.78 3.85
CA PRO A 91 -10.15 -10.52 3.77
C PRO A 91 -10.84 -10.79 5.12
N GLU A 92 -11.77 -9.93 5.52
CA GLU A 92 -12.51 -10.10 6.76
C GLU A 92 -13.40 -11.37 6.70
N PRO A 93 -13.22 -12.34 7.61
CA PRO A 93 -13.87 -13.66 7.52
C PRO A 93 -15.35 -13.66 7.93
N GLU A 94 -15.87 -12.59 8.54
CA GLU A 94 -17.22 -12.59 9.11
C GLU A 94 -18.32 -12.28 8.08
N ASP A 95 -17.97 -11.68 6.94
CA ASP A 95 -18.97 -11.21 5.98
C ASP A 95 -19.02 -12.08 4.72
N GLU A 96 -19.55 -13.31 4.84
CA GLU A 96 -19.74 -14.23 3.70
C GLU A 96 -20.67 -13.69 2.59
N SER A 97 -21.28 -12.51 2.78
CA SER A 97 -22.10 -11.81 1.79
C SER A 97 -21.30 -11.20 0.64
N TRP A 98 -19.96 -11.15 0.73
CA TRP A 98 -19.10 -10.64 -0.36
C TRP A 98 -19.29 -11.41 -1.68
N VAL A 99 -19.69 -12.69 -1.60
CA VAL A 99 -19.99 -13.52 -2.78
C VAL A 99 -21.22 -13.01 -3.55
N ASP A 100 -22.16 -12.37 -2.85
CA ASP A 100 -23.40 -11.87 -3.46
C ASP A 100 -23.13 -10.66 -4.34
N GLY A 101 -22.11 -9.85 -4.02
CA GLY A 101 -21.66 -8.70 -4.81
C GLY A 101 -20.83 -9.04 -6.06
N LEU A 102 -20.49 -10.31 -6.28
CA LEU A 102 -19.72 -10.72 -7.45
C LEU A 102 -20.56 -10.66 -8.74
N PRO A 103 -19.97 -10.32 -9.90
CA PRO A 103 -20.65 -10.42 -11.19
C PRO A 103 -20.97 -11.88 -11.52
N ASP A 104 -22.10 -12.09 -12.20
CA ASP A 104 -22.54 -13.42 -12.61
C ASP A 104 -21.52 -14.11 -13.54
N GLY A 105 -21.44 -15.43 -13.45
CA GLY A 105 -20.55 -16.25 -14.27
C GLY A 105 -19.43 -16.91 -13.47
N LEU A 106 -18.27 -17.14 -14.12
CA LEU A 106 -17.17 -17.91 -13.54
C LEU A 106 -16.66 -17.30 -12.23
N ILE A 107 -16.66 -15.97 -12.11
CA ILE A 107 -16.20 -15.27 -10.91
C ILE A 107 -17.10 -15.58 -9.70
N ARG A 108 -18.43 -15.52 -9.86
CA ARG A 108 -19.38 -15.92 -8.79
C ARG A 108 -19.19 -17.38 -8.39
N VAL A 109 -19.03 -18.29 -9.35
CA VAL A 109 -18.79 -19.72 -9.07
C VAL A 109 -17.49 -19.97 -8.31
N VAL A 110 -16.42 -19.24 -8.63
CA VAL A 110 -15.15 -19.34 -7.89
C VAL A 110 -15.31 -18.78 -6.47
N GLY A 111 -16.04 -17.67 -6.31
CA GLY A 111 -16.34 -17.10 -5.00
C GLY A 111 -17.15 -18.04 -4.10
N GLU A 112 -18.20 -18.65 -4.62
CA GLU A 112 -19.01 -19.66 -3.91
C GLU A 112 -18.16 -20.86 -3.47
N ARG A 113 -17.32 -21.39 -4.36
CA ARG A 113 -16.41 -22.50 -4.03
C ARG A 113 -15.38 -22.12 -2.98
N LEU A 114 -14.91 -20.88 -2.99
CA LEU A 114 -13.93 -20.41 -2.02
C LEU A 114 -14.56 -20.22 -0.64
N ARG A 115 -15.82 -19.75 -0.58
CA ARG A 115 -16.62 -19.70 0.65
C ARG A 115 -16.78 -21.08 1.27
N GLU A 116 -17.11 -22.08 0.46
CA GLU A 116 -17.29 -23.47 0.91
C GLU A 116 -15.97 -24.22 1.19
N SER A 117 -14.82 -23.61 0.84
CA SER A 117 -13.52 -24.29 0.96
C SER A 117 -13.10 -24.44 2.42
N VAL A 118 -12.76 -25.68 2.81
CA VAL A 118 -12.20 -25.99 4.14
C VAL A 118 -10.67 -26.10 4.03
N GLY A 119 -10.04 -25.00 3.60
CA GLY A 119 -8.58 -24.89 3.49
C GLY A 119 -7.95 -24.14 4.68
N ALA A 120 -6.62 -24.17 4.75
CA ALA A 120 -5.85 -23.36 5.70
C ALA A 120 -6.21 -21.87 5.54
N PRO A 121 -6.36 -21.10 6.63
CA PRO A 121 -6.76 -19.70 6.59
C PRO A 121 -5.93 -18.85 5.62
N GLU A 122 -4.62 -19.08 5.56
CA GLU A 122 -3.66 -18.37 4.73
C GLU A 122 -3.87 -18.65 3.24
N THR A 123 -4.17 -19.92 2.90
CA THR A 123 -4.47 -20.32 1.51
C THR A 123 -5.79 -19.71 1.04
N ARG A 124 -6.80 -19.68 1.92
CA ARG A 124 -8.11 -19.08 1.62
C ARG A 124 -7.99 -17.58 1.42
N ALA A 125 -7.27 -16.90 2.31
CA ALA A 125 -6.99 -15.48 2.20
C ALA A 125 -6.27 -15.14 0.88
N ARG A 126 -5.25 -15.92 0.51
CA ARG A 126 -4.52 -15.71 -0.74
C ARG A 126 -5.42 -15.86 -1.96
N ALA A 127 -6.18 -16.94 -2.03
CA ALA A 127 -7.09 -17.20 -3.15
C ALA A 127 -8.18 -16.12 -3.27
N LEU A 128 -8.63 -15.55 -2.15
CA LEU A 128 -9.62 -14.47 -2.14
C LEU A 128 -9.01 -13.16 -2.66
N MET A 129 -7.77 -12.85 -2.28
CA MET A 129 -7.04 -11.71 -2.84
C MET A 129 -6.82 -11.86 -4.36
N ASP A 130 -6.46 -13.06 -4.83
CA ASP A 130 -6.29 -13.33 -6.26
C ASP A 130 -7.62 -13.16 -7.03
N LEU A 131 -8.74 -13.62 -6.46
CA LEU A 131 -10.07 -13.42 -7.03
C LEU A 131 -10.44 -11.93 -7.12
N TYR A 132 -10.14 -11.15 -6.08
CA TYR A 132 -10.34 -9.70 -6.09
C TYR A 132 -9.43 -8.98 -7.09
N SER A 133 -8.26 -9.52 -7.42
CA SER A 133 -7.40 -8.97 -8.48
C SER A 133 -8.02 -9.17 -9.86
N LEU A 134 -8.52 -10.38 -10.16
CA LEU A 134 -9.14 -10.72 -11.45
C LEU A 134 -10.39 -9.87 -11.76
N LEU A 135 -11.15 -9.50 -10.73
CA LEU A 135 -12.32 -8.63 -10.88
C LEU A 135 -11.99 -7.27 -11.47
N LEU A 136 -10.84 -6.69 -11.10
CA LEU A 136 -10.42 -5.38 -11.61
C LEU A 136 -9.94 -5.46 -13.07
N GLU A 137 -9.31 -6.55 -13.47
CA GLU A 137 -8.85 -6.73 -14.86
C GLU A 137 -10.01 -6.87 -15.85
N VAL A 138 -11.14 -7.45 -15.42
CA VAL A 138 -12.32 -7.66 -16.26
C VAL A 138 -13.24 -6.43 -16.28
N GLY A 139 -13.15 -5.57 -15.27
CA GLY A 139 -13.94 -4.34 -15.15
C GLY A 139 -13.33 -3.11 -15.84
N SER A 140 -12.15 -3.23 -16.46
CA SER A 140 -11.37 -2.13 -17.04
C SER A 140 -11.47 -2.01 -18.57
#